data_AF-A0A376UI78-F1
#
_entry.id   AF-A0A376UI78-F1
#
_cell.length_a   1.000
_cell.length_b   1.000
_cell.length_c   1.000
_cell.angle_alpha   90.00
_cell.angle_beta   90.00
_cell.angle_gamma   90.00
#
_symmetry.space_group_name_H-M   'P 1'
#
loop_
_entity.id
_entity.type
_entity.pdbx_description
1 polymer ?
#
loop_
_entity_poly.entity_id
_entity_poly.type
_entity_poly.pdbx_seq_one_letter_code
_entity_poly.pdbx_strand_id
1 'polypeptide(L)'
;MSHTIRKTMMSGPANGFDIRFNGYLPSYPALGAKLMYEQYYGDNVALFNSDKLQSNPGAATVGVNYTPIPLVTMGIDYRHGTGNENDLLYSMQFRYQFDKPWSQQIEPQYVNELRTLSGSRYDLVQRNNNIILEYKKQDILSLNIPHDINGTEHSTPEDSIDR
;
A
#
# COMPACT_ATOMS: atom_id res chain seq x y z
N MET A 1 35.29 -13.01 -12.90
CA MET A 1 33.81 -13.06 -13.03
C MET A 1 33.21 -12.14 -11.98
N SER A 2 32.53 -11.07 -12.40
CA SER A 2 31.88 -10.12 -11.49
C SER A 2 30.54 -10.70 -11.03
N HIS A 3 30.43 -11.06 -9.75
CA HIS A 3 29.16 -11.50 -9.16
C HIS A 3 28.38 -10.27 -8.68
N THR A 4 27.30 -9.93 -9.38
CA THR A 4 26.32 -8.95 -8.91
C THR A 4 25.55 -9.55 -7.74
N ILE A 5 25.84 -9.09 -6.52
CA ILE A 5 25.07 -9.45 -5.32
C ILE A 5 23.68 -8.83 -5.47
N ARG A 6 22.66 -9.69 -5.62
CA ARG A 6 21.26 -9.25 -5.53
C ARG A 6 21.02 -8.75 -4.11
N LYS A 7 20.62 -7.48 -3.97
CA LYS A 7 20.26 -6.88 -2.68
C LYS A 7 18.94 -7.48 -2.22
N THR A 8 18.99 -8.45 -1.30
CA THR A 8 17.77 -9.01 -0.68
C THR A 8 17.19 -8.01 0.31
N MET A 9 15.95 -7.58 0.10
CA MET A 9 15.20 -6.74 1.05
C MET A 9 14.05 -7.56 1.64
N MET A 10 13.85 -7.46 2.95
CA MET A 10 12.65 -7.99 3.63
C MET A 10 11.59 -6.90 3.66
N SER A 11 10.37 -7.24 3.24
CA SER A 11 9.21 -6.35 3.30
C SER A 11 8.29 -6.72 4.46
N GLY A 12 7.85 -5.74 5.24
CA GLY A 12 6.85 -5.90 6.31
C GLY A 12 5.80 -4.79 6.28
N PRO A 13 4.67 -4.93 7.00
CA PRO A 13 3.69 -3.86 7.12
C PRO A 13 4.26 -2.70 7.93
N ALA A 14 4.16 -1.47 7.40
CA ALA A 14 4.53 -0.27 8.15
C ALA A 14 3.43 0.09 9.16
N ASN A 15 3.80 0.43 10.40
CA ASN A 15 2.86 0.94 11.39
C ASN A 15 2.44 2.37 11.02
N GLY A 16 1.17 2.71 11.22
CA GLY A 16 0.65 4.04 10.88
C GLY A 16 -0.77 4.28 11.34
N PHE A 17 -1.28 5.48 11.08
CA PHE A 17 -2.67 5.86 11.28
C PHE A 17 -3.18 6.67 10.09
N ASP A 18 -4.50 6.67 9.90
CA ASP A 18 -5.16 7.58 8.98
C ASP A 18 -6.42 8.22 9.60
N ILE A 19 -6.74 9.42 9.14
CA ILE A 19 -7.95 10.15 9.50
C ILE A 19 -8.64 10.54 8.19
N ARG A 20 -9.96 10.31 8.12
CA ARG A 20 -10.76 10.53 6.92
C ARG A 20 -12.03 11.30 7.23
N PHE A 21 -12.32 12.28 6.39
CA PHE A 21 -13.56 13.05 6.41
C PHE A 21 -14.18 13.00 5.02
N ASN A 22 -15.46 12.62 4.96
CA ASN A 22 -16.27 12.69 3.76
C ASN A 22 -17.52 13.50 4.06
N GLY A 23 -17.79 14.51 3.23
CA GLY A 23 -18.96 15.37 3.36
C GLY A 23 -19.68 15.50 2.03
N TYR A 24 -21.01 15.68 2.09
CA TYR A 24 -21.86 15.88 0.91
C TYR A 24 -22.64 17.17 1.07
N LEU A 25 -22.86 17.90 -0.02
CA LEU A 25 -23.61 19.16 0.03
C LEU A 25 -25.10 18.88 0.27
N PRO A 26 -25.74 19.46 1.31
CA PRO A 26 -27.16 19.24 1.56
C PRO A 26 -28.07 19.72 0.42
N SER A 27 -27.70 20.82 -0.25
CA SER A 27 -28.41 21.36 -1.41
C SER A 27 -28.18 20.57 -2.69
N TYR A 28 -27.10 19.79 -2.76
CA TYR A 28 -26.77 18.96 -3.93
C TYR A 28 -26.05 17.66 -3.50
N PRO A 29 -26.80 16.66 -2.97
CA PRO A 29 -26.24 15.46 -2.34
C PRO A 29 -25.42 14.55 -3.27
N ALA A 30 -25.52 14.79 -4.59
CA ALA A 30 -24.71 14.15 -5.61
C ALA A 30 -23.24 14.58 -5.55
N LEU A 31 -22.92 15.77 -5.03
CA LEU A 31 -21.55 16.25 -4.92
C LEU A 31 -21.00 16.04 -3.51
N GLY A 32 -19.84 15.38 -3.43
CA GLY A 32 -19.12 15.13 -2.20
C GLY A 32 -17.69 15.65 -2.23
N ALA A 33 -17.16 15.93 -1.04
CA ALA A 33 -15.77 16.28 -0.79
C ALA A 33 -15.14 15.26 0.16
N LYS A 34 -13.86 15.01 -0.02
CA LYS A 34 -13.04 14.08 0.75
C LYS A 34 -11.79 14.79 1.24
N LEU A 35 -11.47 14.61 2.52
CA LEU A 35 -10.20 15.00 3.11
C LEU A 35 -9.63 13.81 3.86
N MET A 36 -8.37 13.47 3.60
CA MET A 36 -7.68 12.41 4.34
C MET A 36 -6.28 12.85 4.73
N TYR A 37 -5.80 12.34 5.86
CA TYR A 37 -4.40 12.42 6.25
C TYR A 37 -3.94 11.04 6.69
N GLU A 38 -2.78 10.60 6.18
CA GLU A 38 -2.15 9.32 6.53
C GLU A 38 -0.70 9.56 6.97
N GLN A 39 -0.26 8.85 8.01
CA GLN A 39 1.10 8.91 8.53
C GLN A 39 1.59 7.51 8.85
N TYR A 40 2.79 7.18 8.36
CA TYR A 40 3.45 5.90 8.62
C TYR A 40 4.81 6.11 9.29
N TYR A 41 5.29 5.08 9.98
CA TYR A 41 6.54 5.09 10.73
C TYR A 41 7.48 3.97 10.26
N GLY A 42 8.75 4.31 10.08
CA GLY A 42 9.80 3.42 9.59
C GLY A 42 10.86 4.16 8.76
N ASP A 43 12.04 3.59 8.59
CA ASP A 43 13.17 4.23 7.90
C ASP A 43 13.02 4.24 6.37
N ASN A 44 12.31 3.25 5.84
CA ASN A 44 12.24 2.94 4.41
C ASN A 44 10.81 2.51 4.05
N VAL A 45 9.87 3.44 4.16
CA VAL A 45 8.44 3.20 3.91
C VAL A 45 8.08 3.61 2.49
N ALA A 46 7.35 2.76 1.78
CA ALA A 46 6.87 3.00 0.42
C ALA A 46 5.42 3.54 0.43
N LEU A 47 5.24 4.81 0.81
CA LEU A 47 3.89 5.42 0.87
C LEU A 47 3.30 5.74 -0.51
N PHE A 48 4.13 6.21 -1.44
CA PHE A 48 3.72 6.56 -2.81
C PHE A 48 4.11 5.47 -3.82
N ASN A 49 5.37 5.03 -3.80
CA ASN A 49 5.90 3.98 -4.68
C ASN A 49 7.10 3.28 -4.01
N SER A 50 7.35 2.02 -4.34
CA SER A 50 8.50 1.24 -3.89
C SER A 50 9.85 1.77 -4.38
N ASP A 51 9.87 2.55 -5.47
CA ASP A 51 11.10 3.13 -6.02
C ASP A 51 11.64 4.30 -5.19
N LYS A 52 10.78 4.93 -4.38
CA LYS A 52 11.14 6.09 -3.55
C LYS A 52 10.73 5.87 -2.09
N LEU A 53 11.59 5.14 -1.39
CA LEU A 53 11.43 4.88 0.04
C LEU A 53 11.70 6.15 0.84
N GLN A 54 10.90 6.37 1.88
CA GLN A 54 10.96 7.57 2.72
C GLN A 54 10.97 7.22 4.21
N SER A 55 11.63 8.06 5.01
CA SER A 55 11.61 7.94 6.47
C SER A 55 10.38 8.65 7.03
N ASN A 56 9.57 7.92 7.80
CA ASN A 56 8.35 8.38 8.46
C ASN A 56 7.43 9.25 7.55
N PRO A 57 7.02 8.75 6.36
CA PRO A 57 6.29 9.56 5.41
C PRO A 57 4.84 9.83 5.85
N GLY A 58 4.36 11.01 5.50
CA GLY A 58 2.95 11.40 5.63
C GLY A 58 2.41 11.92 4.31
N ALA A 59 1.08 11.84 4.14
CA ALA A 59 0.38 12.38 2.98
C ALA A 59 -0.98 12.96 3.36
N ALA A 60 -1.33 14.07 2.71
CA ALA A 60 -2.66 14.67 2.75
C ALA A 60 -3.35 14.46 1.40
N THR A 61 -4.60 14.03 1.43
CA THR A 61 -5.43 13.82 0.23
C THR A 61 -6.64 14.75 0.28
N VAL A 62 -6.88 15.48 -0.80
CA VAL A 62 -8.08 16.27 -1.02
C VAL A 62 -8.77 15.75 -2.27
N GLY A 63 -10.06 15.47 -2.18
CA GLY A 63 -10.80 14.89 -3.28
C GLY A 63 -12.21 15.43 -3.42
N VAL A 64 -12.74 15.29 -4.63
CA VAL A 64 -14.13 15.58 -4.96
C VAL A 64 -14.74 14.37 -5.65
N ASN A 65 -16.02 14.12 -5.40
CA ASN A 65 -16.74 13.04 -6.02
C ASN A 65 -18.15 13.45 -6.44
N TYR A 66 -18.67 12.77 -7.45
CA TYR A 66 -19.98 12.99 -8.03
C TYR A 66 -20.71 11.66 -8.20
N THR A 67 -21.92 11.59 -7.64
CA THR A 67 -22.81 10.44 -7.69
C THR A 67 -24.10 10.86 -8.41
N PRO A 68 -24.16 10.75 -9.75
CA PRO A 68 -25.36 11.14 -10.51
C PRO A 68 -26.57 10.27 -10.18
N ILE A 69 -26.34 9.00 -9.86
CA ILE A 69 -27.33 7.99 -9.50
C ILE A 69 -26.73 7.10 -8.39
N PRO A 70 -27.54 6.49 -7.50
CA PRO A 70 -27.02 5.71 -6.38
C PRO A 70 -26.06 4.58 -6.79
N LEU A 71 -26.21 4.04 -8.00
CA LEU A 71 -25.39 2.96 -8.54
C LEU A 71 -23.94 3.38 -8.83
N VAL A 72 -23.67 4.65 -9.17
CA VAL A 72 -22.37 5.06 -9.71
C VAL A 72 -21.83 6.29 -8.99
N THR A 73 -20.58 6.22 -8.54
CA THR A 73 -19.82 7.37 -8.05
C THR A 73 -18.53 7.51 -8.85
N MET A 74 -18.21 8.73 -9.24
CA MET A 74 -16.95 9.09 -9.87
C MET A 74 -16.20 10.05 -8.96
N GLY A 75 -14.87 9.98 -8.92
CA GLY A 75 -14.09 10.86 -8.06
C GLY A 75 -12.69 11.14 -8.58
N ILE A 76 -12.16 12.27 -8.15
CA ILE A 76 -10.79 12.70 -8.39
C ILE A 76 -10.21 13.06 -7.04
N ASP A 77 -9.10 12.43 -6.68
CA ASP A 77 -8.36 12.68 -5.44
C ASP A 77 -6.95 13.17 -5.79
N TYR A 78 -6.55 14.31 -5.21
CA TYR A 78 -5.19 14.82 -5.26
C TYR A 78 -4.50 14.52 -3.92
N ARG A 79 -3.36 13.83 -3.97
CA ARG A 79 -2.59 13.45 -2.79
C ARG A 79 -1.20 14.08 -2.84
N HIS A 80 -0.83 14.76 -1.77
CA HIS A 80 0.48 15.38 -1.59
C HIS A 80 1.15 14.84 -0.33
N GLY A 81 2.45 14.56 -0.37
CA GLY A 81 3.14 14.02 0.79
C GLY A 81 4.62 14.36 0.88
N THR A 82 5.27 13.75 1.88
CA THR A 82 6.68 13.95 2.21
C THR A 82 7.58 13.82 0.96
N GLY A 83 8.64 14.64 0.90
CA GLY A 83 9.59 14.60 -0.21
C GLY A 83 9.03 15.15 -1.53
N ASN A 84 8.00 16.01 -1.45
CA ASN A 84 7.28 16.61 -2.57
C ASN A 84 6.68 15.56 -3.53
N GLU A 85 6.23 14.44 -2.97
CA GLU A 85 5.49 13.43 -3.72
C GLU A 85 4.07 13.91 -3.96
N ASN A 86 3.59 13.68 -5.19
CA ASN A 86 2.27 14.08 -5.62
C ASN A 86 1.66 12.98 -6.48
N ASP A 87 0.38 12.74 -6.29
CA ASP A 87 -0.38 11.72 -7.01
C ASP A 87 -1.79 12.22 -7.32
N LEU A 88 -2.33 11.82 -8.47
CA LEU A 88 -3.67 12.19 -8.91
C LEU A 88 -4.42 10.91 -9.27
N LEU A 89 -5.43 10.59 -8.46
CA LEU A 89 -6.20 9.37 -8.59
C LEU A 89 -7.57 9.65 -9.18
N TYR A 90 -7.87 9.00 -10.30
CA TYR A 90 -9.22 8.94 -10.87
C TYR A 90 -9.88 7.65 -10.41
N SER A 91 -11.14 7.74 -9.98
CA SER A 91 -11.85 6.61 -9.43
C SER A 91 -13.29 6.53 -9.93
N MET A 92 -13.77 5.31 -10.14
CA MET A 92 -15.16 5.01 -10.44
C MET A 92 -15.61 3.84 -9.56
N GLN A 93 -16.73 4.00 -8.87
CA GLN A 93 -17.30 3.01 -7.96
C GLN A 93 -18.70 2.62 -8.43
N PHE A 94 -18.96 1.31 -8.45
CA PHE A 94 -20.28 0.74 -8.66
C PHE A 94 -20.81 0.21 -7.33
N ARG A 95 -21.98 0.71 -6.90
CA ARG A 95 -22.61 0.37 -5.62
C ARG A 95 -23.97 -0.27 -5.87
N TYR A 96 -24.11 -1.55 -5.51
CA TYR A 96 -25.38 -2.26 -5.62
C TYR A 96 -26.04 -2.43 -4.24
N GLN A 97 -27.28 -1.98 -4.10
CA GLN A 97 -28.08 -2.11 -2.87
C GLN A 97 -29.08 -3.27 -3.00
N PHE A 98 -28.83 -4.38 -2.31
CA PHE A 98 -29.66 -5.59 -2.42
C PHE A 98 -31.09 -5.42 -1.89
N ASP A 99 -31.32 -4.44 -1.01
CA ASP A 99 -32.61 -4.12 -0.40
C ASP A 99 -33.44 -3.11 -1.20
N LYS A 100 -32.93 -2.64 -2.36
CA LYS A 100 -33.55 -1.61 -3.19
C LYS A 100 -33.85 -2.14 -4.60
N PRO A 101 -35.05 -1.88 -5.16
CA PRO A 101 -35.35 -2.25 -6.55
C PRO A 101 -34.43 -1.50 -7.52
N TRP A 102 -34.18 -2.09 -8.68
CA TRP A 102 -33.26 -1.54 -9.69
C TRP A 102 -33.55 -0.08 -10.06
N SER A 103 -34.82 0.29 -10.23
CA SER A 103 -35.23 1.67 -10.56
C SER A 103 -34.70 2.69 -9.56
N GLN A 104 -34.73 2.37 -8.26
CA GLN A 104 -34.22 3.26 -7.21
C GLN A 104 -32.69 3.42 -7.26
N GLN A 105 -31.98 2.51 -7.90
CA GLN A 105 -30.52 2.56 -8.01
C GLN A 105 -30.05 3.38 -9.22
N ILE A 106 -30.91 3.59 -10.22
CA ILE A 106 -30.61 4.31 -11.47
C ILE A 106 -31.30 5.67 -11.60
N GLU A 107 -32.01 6.11 -10.56
CA GLU A 107 -32.73 7.38 -10.55
C GLU A 107 -32.02 8.41 -9.63
N PRO A 108 -31.74 9.65 -10.11
CA PRO A 108 -31.01 10.66 -9.33
C PRO A 108 -31.68 11.09 -8.02
N GLN A 109 -33.00 11.00 -7.93
CA GLN A 109 -33.77 11.44 -6.75
C GLN A 109 -33.43 10.64 -5.48
N TYR A 110 -32.93 9.41 -5.62
CA TYR A 110 -32.58 8.55 -4.49
C TYR A 110 -31.16 8.77 -3.96
N VAL A 111 -30.37 9.64 -4.60
CA VAL A 111 -29.02 9.98 -4.12
C VAL A 111 -29.08 10.67 -2.76
N ASN A 112 -30.12 11.49 -2.50
CA ASN A 112 -30.27 12.13 -1.20
C ASN A 112 -30.49 11.10 -0.06
N GLU A 113 -31.33 10.09 -0.30
CA GLU A 113 -31.60 9.02 0.68
C GLU A 113 -30.30 8.30 1.06
N LEU A 114 -29.42 8.05 0.08
CA LEU A 114 -28.09 7.44 0.27
C LEU A 114 -27.19 8.22 1.23
N ARG A 115 -27.33 9.56 1.30
CA ARG A 115 -26.49 10.42 2.16
C ARG A 115 -27.03 10.57 3.58
N THR A 116 -28.23 10.06 3.86
CA THR A 116 -28.78 10.05 5.20
C THR A 116 -28.11 8.99 6.08
N LEU A 117 -28.24 9.12 7.41
CA LEU A 117 -27.72 8.11 8.34
C LEU A 117 -28.37 6.73 8.12
N SER A 118 -29.67 6.71 7.83
CA SER A 118 -30.41 5.47 7.55
C SER A 118 -29.99 4.82 6.24
N GLY A 119 -29.73 5.62 5.20
CA GLY A 119 -29.29 5.11 3.89
C GLY A 119 -27.82 4.67 3.86
N SER A 120 -26.96 5.32 4.66
CA SER A 120 -25.53 4.98 4.74
C SER A 120 -25.22 3.81 5.68
N ARG A 121 -26.23 3.21 6.33
CA ARG A 121 -26.04 2.09 7.28
C ARG A 121 -25.38 0.85 6.68
N TYR A 122 -25.47 0.68 5.36
CA TYR A 122 -24.87 -0.42 4.61
C TYR A 122 -23.63 0.01 3.81
N ASP A 123 -23.16 1.25 4.00
CA ASP A 123 -21.94 1.71 3.34
C ASP A 123 -20.74 0.88 3.80
N LEU A 124 -19.85 0.57 2.86
CA LEU A 124 -18.60 -0.09 3.17
C LEU A 124 -17.78 0.75 4.15
N VAL A 125 -17.04 0.08 5.03
CA VAL A 125 -16.12 0.74 5.96
C VAL A 125 -15.08 1.54 5.16
N GLN A 126 -14.95 2.82 5.49
CA GLN A 126 -13.97 3.71 4.88
C GLN A 126 -12.58 3.41 5.44
N ARG A 127 -11.76 2.65 4.69
CA ARG A 127 -10.38 2.29 5.04
C ARG A 127 -9.47 2.23 3.82
N ASN A 128 -8.15 2.35 4.01
CA ASN A 128 -7.20 1.91 2.99
C ASN A 128 -7.21 0.37 2.97
N ASN A 129 -7.64 -0.23 1.86
CA ASN A 129 -7.56 -1.69 1.71
C ASN A 129 -6.17 -2.17 1.22
N ASN A 130 -5.28 -1.23 0.88
CA ASN A 130 -3.92 -1.54 0.45
C ASN A 130 -2.98 -1.57 1.65
N ILE A 131 -2.16 -2.62 1.73
CA ILE A 131 -1.14 -2.76 2.79
C ILE A 131 0.08 -1.94 2.38
N ILE A 132 0.41 -0.89 3.14
CA ILE A 132 1.62 -0.10 2.94
C ILE A 132 2.82 -0.88 3.49
N LEU A 133 3.87 -1.00 2.68
CA LEU A 133 5.05 -1.80 2.97
C LEU A 133 6.24 -0.93 3.42
N GLU A 134 6.94 -1.39 4.44
CA GLU A 134 8.30 -0.97 4.77
C GLU A 134 9.33 -1.99 4.26
N TYR A 135 10.51 -1.52 3.85
CA TYR A 135 11.59 -2.36 3.35
C TYR A 135 12.83 -2.25 4.23
N LYS A 136 13.29 -3.37 4.80
CA LYS A 136 14.54 -3.42 5.57
C LYS A 136 15.59 -4.20 4.80
N LYS A 137 16.81 -3.68 4.75
CA LYS A 137 17.95 -4.39 4.14
C LYS A 137 18.26 -5.62 5.00
N GLN A 138 18.30 -6.79 4.38
CA GLN A 138 18.72 -8.01 5.05
C GLN A 138 20.25 -8.12 4.93
N ASP A 139 20.95 -8.11 6.06
CA ASP A 139 22.38 -8.42 6.06
C ASP A 139 22.56 -9.93 5.92
N ILE A 140 22.81 -10.35 4.69
CA ILE A 140 23.23 -11.72 4.37
C ILE A 140 24.67 -11.91 4.85
N LEU A 141 24.86 -12.79 5.83
CA LEU A 141 26.16 -13.24 6.29
C LEU A 141 26.88 -13.93 5.11
N SER A 142 27.86 -13.27 4.48
CA SER A 142 28.66 -13.90 3.44
C SER A 142 29.75 -14.76 4.07
N LEU A 143 29.59 -16.08 4.02
CA LEU A 143 30.65 -17.01 4.39
C LEU A 143 31.58 -17.19 3.17
N ASN A 144 32.78 -16.61 3.21
CA ASN A 144 33.84 -16.91 2.26
C ASN A 144 34.54 -18.20 2.70
N ILE A 145 34.40 -19.28 1.93
CA ILE A 145 35.20 -20.49 2.10
C ILE A 145 36.55 -20.25 1.40
N PRO A 146 37.69 -20.41 2.08
CA PRO A 146 39.00 -20.34 1.44
C PRO A 146 39.10 -21.36 0.30
N HIS A 147 39.69 -20.97 -0.83
CA HIS A 147 39.80 -21.82 -2.01
C HIS A 147 40.78 -23.00 -1.82
N ASP A 148 41.69 -22.88 -0.86
CA ASP A 148 42.71 -23.89 -0.57
C ASP A 148 42.52 -24.44 0.84
N ILE A 149 41.98 -25.66 0.90
CA ILE A 149 42.03 -26.51 2.09
C ILE A 149 43.18 -27.49 1.86
N ASN A 150 44.39 -27.10 2.24
CA ASN A 150 45.54 -28.01 2.18
C ASN A 150 45.57 -28.89 3.42
N GLY A 151 45.21 -30.16 3.26
CA GLY A 151 45.48 -31.21 4.24
C GLY A 151 46.81 -31.89 3.90
N THR A 152 47.74 -31.94 4.86
CA THR A 152 48.94 -32.75 4.72
C THR A 152 48.60 -34.21 5.02
N GLU A 153 48.67 -35.06 4.01
CA GLU A 153 48.56 -36.51 4.18
C GLU A 153 49.86 -37.02 4.83
N HIS A 154 49.73 -37.64 6.00
CA HIS A 154 50.86 -38.19 6.75
C HIS A 154 51.19 -39.57 6.19
N SER A 155 52.15 -39.67 5.26
CA SER A 155 52.60 -40.97 4.74
C SER A 155 53.36 -41.76 5.82
N THR A 156 52.99 -43.03 5.95
CA THR A 156 53.60 -43.98 6.90
C THR A 156 54.88 -44.55 6.27
N PRO A 157 56.02 -44.68 6.96
CA PRO A 157 57.25 -45.19 6.35
C PRO A 157 57.13 -46.70 6.04
N GLU A 158 57.47 -47.07 4.81
CA GLU A 158 57.54 -48.46 4.35
C GLU A 158 58.89 -49.07 4.80
N ASP A 159 58.82 -50.10 5.65
CA ASP A 159 59.98 -50.76 6.27
C ASP A 159 60.65 -51.69 5.24
N SER A 160 61.93 -51.48 4.96
CA SER A 160 62.71 -52.29 4.01
C SER A 160 63.49 -53.36 4.75
N ILE A 161 63.07 -54.62 4.58
CA ILE A 161 63.79 -55.80 5.09
C ILE A 161 64.84 -56.20 4.04
N ASP A 162 66.11 -55.92 4.36
CA ASP A 162 67.29 -56.36 3.62
C ASP A 162 67.53 -57.88 3.82
N ARG A 163 67.97 -58.58 2.77
CA ARG A 163 68.51 -59.96 2.82
C ARG A 163 69.90 -60.00 2.20
#